data_AF-A0A3C1XDG6-F1
#
_entry.id   AF-A0A3C1XDG6-F1
#
_cell.length_a   1.000
_cell.length_b   1.000
_cell.length_c   1.000
_cell.angle_alpha   90.00
_cell.angle_beta   90.00
_cell.angle_gamma   90.00
#
_symmetry.space_group_name_H-M   'P 1'
#
loop_
_entity.id
_entity.type
_entity.pdbx_description
1 polymer ?
#
loop_
_entity_poly.entity_id
_entity_poly.type
_entity_poly.pdbx_seq_one_letter_code
_entity_poly.pdbx_strand_id
1 'polypeptide(L)' 'AKEIELEDHFENMGAKLVSEVASKTNDVAGDGTTTATVLTQAIVREGLKNVTAG' A
#
# COMPACT_ATOMS: atom_id res chain seq x y z
N ALA A 1 -3.57 -8.34 -10.71
CA ALA A 1 -4.41 -7.51 -9.83
C ALA A 1 -5.22 -6.56 -10.70
N LYS A 2 -6.47 -6.23 -10.35
CA LYS A 2 -7.21 -5.17 -11.08
C LYS A 2 -6.47 -3.85 -10.86
N GLU A 3 -6.23 -3.08 -11.92
CA GLU A 3 -5.59 -1.76 -11.79
C GLU A 3 -6.51 -0.83 -10.99
N ILE A 4 -5.97 -0.27 -9.90
CA ILE A 4 -6.61 0.78 -9.12
C ILE A 4 -6.10 2.10 -9.68
N GLU A 5 -7.02 2.95 -10.11
CA GLU A 5 -6.75 4.31 -10.56
C GLU A 5 -7.68 5.28 -9.86
N LEU A 6 -7.10 6.35 -9.33
CA LEU A 6 -7.81 7.41 -8.63
C LEU A 6 -7.64 8.73 -9.40
N GLU A 7 -8.66 9.58 -9.35
CA GLU A 7 -8.66 10.88 -10.05
C GLU A 7 -7.65 11.85 -9.44
N ASP A 8 -7.52 11.85 -8.10
CA ASP A 8 -6.52 12.67 -7.42
C ASP A 8 -5.11 12.10 -7.61
N HIS A 9 -4.18 12.96 -8.00
CA HIS A 9 -2.81 12.56 -8.30
C HIS A 9 -2.07 11.99 -7.10
N PHE A 10 -2.25 12.57 -5.90
CA PHE A 10 -1.56 12.11 -4.69
C PHE A 10 -2.14 10.80 -4.18
N GLU A 11 -3.46 10.67 -4.18
CA GLU A 11 -4.12 9.41 -3.84
C GLU A 11 -3.74 8.29 -4.82
N ASN A 12 -3.74 8.59 -6.12
CA ASN A 12 -3.36 7.64 -7.15
C ASN A 12 -1.89 7.21 -7.01
N MET A 13 -0.99 8.16 -6.73
CA MET A 13 0.41 7.85 -6.44
C MET A 13 0.53 6.89 -5.24
N GLY A 14 -0.19 7.15 -4.14
CA GLY A 14 -0.23 6.27 -2.98
C GLY A 14 -0.77 4.87 -3.32
N ALA A 15 -1.86 4.80 -4.08
CA ALA A 15 -2.45 3.53 -4.53
C ALA A 15 -1.48 2.71 -5.39
N LYS A 16 -0.78 3.35 -6.33
CA LYS A 16 0.23 2.70 -7.18
C LYS A 16 1.42 2.20 -6.36
N LEU A 17 1.88 2.96 -5.36
CA LEU A 17 2.95 2.53 -4.45
C LEU A 17 2.58 1.26 -3.67
N VAL A 18 1.36 1.22 -3.09
CA VAL A 18 0.89 0.04 -2.34
C VAL A 18 0.70 -1.16 -3.28
N SER A 19 0.21 -0.92 -4.50
CA SER A 19 0.09 -1.96 -5.53
C SER A 19 1.45 -2.55 -5.92
N GLU A 20 2.50 -1.72 -6.01
CA GLU A 20 3.85 -2.18 -6.31
C GLU A 20 4.41 -3.08 -5.20
N VAL A 21 4.17 -2.72 -3.93
CA VAL A 21 4.57 -3.55 -2.77
C VAL A 21 3.86 -4.91 -2.81
N ALA A 22 2.55 -4.92 -3.04
CA ALA A 22 1.78 -6.15 -3.13
C ALA A 22 2.25 -7.03 -4.31
N SER A 23 2.55 -6.42 -5.47
CA SER A 23 3.08 -7.15 -6.62
C SER A 23 4.41 -7.81 -6.31
N LYS A 24 5.35 -7.09 -5.68
CA LYS A 24 6.64 -7.66 -5.29
C LYS A 24 6.51 -8.81 -4.30
N THR A 25 5.55 -8.74 -3.37
CA THR A 25 5.23 -9.88 -2.49
C THR A 25 4.78 -11.09 -3.29
N ASN A 26 3.90 -10.89 -4.28
CA ASN A 26 3.47 -11.97 -5.18
C ASN A 26 4.63 -12.55 -5.99
N ASP A 27 5.54 -11.71 -6.49
CA ASP A 27 6.63 -12.14 -7.36
C ASP A 27 7.63 -13.05 -6.62
N VAL A 28 7.83 -12.83 -5.31
CA VAL A 28 8.76 -13.62 -4.49
C VAL A 28 8.06 -14.78 -3.79
N ALA A 29 6.87 -14.55 -3.21
CA ALA A 29 6.18 -15.51 -2.36
C ALA A 29 5.06 -16.29 -3.08
N GLY A 30 4.57 -15.80 -4.22
CA GLY A 30 3.49 -16.43 -5.00
C GLY A 30 2.07 -16.24 -4.44
N ASP A 31 1.92 -15.60 -3.28
CA ASP A 31 0.66 -15.29 -2.59
C ASP A 31 0.90 -14.14 -1.58
N GLY A 32 -0.14 -13.68 -0.88
CA GLY A 32 -0.02 -12.74 0.23
C GLY A 32 -0.17 -11.27 -0.17
N THR A 33 -0.56 -11.00 -1.42
CA THR A 33 -0.84 -9.64 -1.94
C THR A 33 -1.79 -8.86 -1.05
N THR A 34 -2.91 -9.47 -0.67
CA THR A 34 -3.93 -8.84 0.19
C THR A 34 -3.40 -8.57 1.60
N THR A 35 -2.65 -9.52 2.16
CA THR A 35 -2.01 -9.37 3.48
C THR A 35 -1.00 -8.23 3.46
N ALA A 36 -0.17 -8.15 2.43
CA ALA A 36 0.78 -7.06 2.23
C ALA A 36 0.06 -5.70 2.15
N THR A 37 -1.01 -5.58 1.36
CA THR A 37 -1.80 -4.35 1.24
C THR A 37 -2.35 -3.88 2.59
N VAL A 38 -2.95 -4.78 3.38
CA VAL A 38 -3.55 -4.43 4.68
C VAL A 38 -2.47 -4.05 5.69
N LEU A 39 -1.36 -4.79 5.75
CA LEU A 39 -0.26 -4.49 6.65
C LEU A 39 0.40 -3.14 6.31
N THR A 40 0.62 -2.86 5.03
CA THR A 40 1.15 -1.55 4.59
C THR A 40 0.21 -0.42 5.02
N GLN A 41 -1.10 -0.57 4.85
CA GLN A 41 -2.08 0.42 5.29
C GLN A 41 -2.05 0.65 6.81
N ALA A 42 -1.94 -0.42 7.61
CA ALA A 42 -1.84 -0.32 9.06
C ALA A 42 -0.55 0.40 9.50
N ILE A 43 0.60 0.03 8.92
CA ILE A 43 1.90 0.64 9.24
C ILE A 43 1.91 2.14 8.91
N VAL A 44 1.43 2.51 7.71
CA VAL A 44 1.36 3.93 7.30
C VAL A 44 0.45 4.71 8.25
N ARG A 45 -0.72 4.17 8.57
CA ARG A 45 -1.68 4.83 9.47
C ARG A 45 -1.09 5.06 10.86
N GLU A 46 -0.48 4.04 11.46
CA GLU A 46 0.13 4.18 12.80
C GLU A 46 1.38 5.07 12.75
N GLY A 47 2.19 4.97 11.70
CA GLY A 47 3.33 5.86 11.49
C GLY A 47 2.92 7.32 11.42
N LEU A 48 1.89 7.65 10.64
CA LEU A 48 1.38 9.03 10.53
C LEU A 48 0.83 9.57 11.85
N LYS A 49 0.16 8.74 12.65
CA LYS A 49 -0.28 9.13 14.00
C LYS A 49 0.91 9.51 14.88
N ASN A 50 1.96 8.69 14.89
CA ASN A 50 3.16 8.95 15.69
C ASN A 50 3.91 10.20 15.21
N VAL A 51 4.05 10.39 13.90
CA VAL A 51 4.65 11.62 13.33
C VAL A 51 3.85 12.87 13.70
N THR A 52 2.52 12.76 13.74
CA THR A 52 1.65 13.88 14.16
C THR A 52 1.75 14.15 15.67
N ALA A 53 2.02 13.12 16.47
CA ALA A 53 2.13 13.23 17.92
C ALA A 53 3.47 13.84 18.40
N GLY A 54 4.53 13.78 17.58
CA GLY A 54 5.86 14.34 17.87
C GLY A 54 6.85 13.29 18.33
#